data_AF-A0A7L9RTD2-F1
#
_entry.id   AF-A0A7L9RTD2-F1
#
_cell.length_a   1.000
_cell.length_b   1.000
_cell.length_c   1.000
_cell.angle_alpha   90.00
_cell.angle_beta   90.00
_cell.angle_gamma   90.00
#
_symmetry.space_group_name_H-M   'P 1'
#
loop_
_entity.id
_entity.type
_entity.pdbx_description
1 polymer ?
#
loop_
_entity_poly.entity_id
_entity_poly.type
_entity_poly.pdbx_seq_one_letter_code
_entity_poly.pdbx_strand_id
1 'polypeptide(L)'
;MHTGANCANGDAASLCDRSFATFDAVRKFEVHLPYEVWYNNKSPDHMKASTLKVKEALESGALKERDLANWIHESHALRGETLSASQLANEVAMVKDAIIRGETQIPGFTWHHHQETGRMELIPRWVHDTVKHSGGNSIWPINPAIRER
;
A
#
# COMPACT_ATOMS: atom_id res chain seq x y z
N MET A 1 -24.34 -13.25 25.72
CA MET A 1 -23.14 -13.68 26.48
C MET A 1 -22.12 -14.18 25.46
N HIS A 2 -21.23 -13.31 25.00
CA HIS A 2 -20.11 -13.72 24.14
C HIS A 2 -19.00 -14.25 25.05
N THR A 3 -18.55 -15.46 24.77
CA THR A 3 -17.43 -16.10 25.44
C THR A 3 -16.13 -15.39 25.06
N GLY A 4 -15.64 -14.54 25.96
CA GLY A 4 -14.27 -14.04 25.92
C GLY A 4 -13.31 -15.15 26.31
N ALA A 5 -12.30 -15.42 25.48
CA ALA A 5 -11.15 -16.21 25.88
C ALA A 5 -10.16 -15.30 26.62
N ASN A 6 -9.95 -15.61 27.89
CA ASN A 6 -8.95 -15.01 28.79
C ASN A 6 -7.56 -15.54 28.41
N CYS A 7 -6.62 -14.65 28.09
CA CYS A 7 -5.21 -14.97 27.97
C CYS A 7 -4.55 -14.77 29.34
N ALA A 8 -4.35 -15.85 30.10
CA ALA A 8 -3.62 -15.82 31.36
C ALA A 8 -2.40 -16.76 31.33
N ASN A 9 -1.25 -16.16 31.64
CA ASN A 9 -0.05 -16.71 32.28
C ASN A 9 0.82 -17.72 31.51
N GLY A 10 2.08 -17.32 31.32
CA GLY A 10 3.21 -18.21 31.07
C GLY A 10 3.97 -17.86 29.80
N ASP A 11 5.00 -17.01 29.96
CA ASP A 11 6.25 -16.93 29.18
C ASP A 11 6.16 -17.13 27.65
N ALA A 12 6.40 -16.03 26.92
CA ALA A 12 6.30 -15.84 25.46
C ALA A 12 4.92 -15.44 24.90
N ALA A 13 4.16 -14.66 25.68
CA ALA A 13 2.98 -13.96 25.17
C ALA A 13 3.32 -13.03 23.97
N SER A 14 2.59 -13.25 22.87
CA SER A 14 2.24 -12.29 21.81
C SER A 14 2.76 -12.56 20.38
N LEU A 15 2.74 -13.81 19.94
CA LEU A 15 2.59 -14.19 18.52
C LEU A 15 1.19 -14.74 18.20
N CYS A 16 0.20 -14.43 19.04
CA CYS A 16 -1.17 -14.90 18.85
C CYS A 16 -1.84 -14.15 17.69
N ASP A 17 -1.81 -14.81 16.54
CA ASP A 17 -2.75 -14.71 15.42
C ASP A 17 -2.86 -13.36 14.68
N ARG A 18 -1.81 -13.03 13.92
CA ARG A 18 -1.78 -11.93 12.95
C ARG A 18 -1.17 -12.43 11.64
N SER A 19 -1.94 -13.18 10.85
CA SER A 19 -1.50 -13.54 9.50
C SER A 19 -1.18 -12.27 8.69
N PHE A 20 0.01 -12.19 8.11
CA PHE A 20 0.33 -11.17 7.13
C PHE A 20 -0.32 -11.56 5.80
N ALA A 21 -1.01 -10.61 5.16
CA ALA A 21 -1.59 -10.84 3.84
C ALA A 21 -0.52 -10.63 2.76
N THR A 22 -0.52 -11.49 1.73
CA THR A 22 0.26 -11.29 0.51
C THR A 22 -0.67 -10.78 -0.59
N PHE A 23 -0.30 -9.68 -1.25
CA PHE A 23 -1.13 -9.06 -2.30
C PHE A 23 -0.55 -9.22 -3.71
N ASP A 24 0.34 -10.19 -3.93
CA ASP A 24 1.04 -10.42 -5.20
C ASP A 24 0.10 -10.45 -6.42
N ALA A 25 -1.06 -11.10 -6.29
CA ALA A 25 -2.03 -11.25 -7.37
C ALA A 25 -2.76 -9.95 -7.76
N VAL A 26 -2.79 -8.95 -6.87
CA VAL A 26 -3.51 -7.68 -7.09
C VAL A 26 -2.59 -6.46 -7.10
N ARG A 27 -1.29 -6.65 -6.86
CA ARG A 27 -0.28 -5.60 -6.83
C ARG A 27 -0.17 -4.90 -8.19
N LYS A 28 -0.18 -3.58 -8.15
CA LYS A 28 -0.07 -2.70 -9.33
C LYS A 28 1.34 -2.17 -9.54
N PHE A 29 2.03 -1.92 -8.44
CA PHE A 29 3.42 -1.46 -8.45
C PHE A 29 4.13 -1.91 -7.18
N GLU A 30 5.45 -2.06 -7.27
CA GLU A 30 6.31 -2.40 -6.14
C GLU A 30 7.52 -1.48 -6.09
N VAL A 31 7.93 -1.12 -4.89
CA VAL A 31 9.19 -0.43 -4.65
C VAL A 31 9.89 -1.01 -3.44
N HIS A 32 11.22 -1.08 -3.51
CA HIS A 32 12.07 -1.29 -2.36
C HIS A 32 12.71 0.05 -1.96
N LEU A 33 12.24 0.64 -0.87
CA LEU A 33 12.79 1.89 -0.34
C LEU A 33 14.20 1.64 0.23
N PRO A 34 15.15 2.57 0.04
CA PRO A 34 16.47 2.44 0.63
C PRO A 34 16.40 2.54 2.16
N TYR A 35 17.37 1.95 2.85
CA TYR A 35 17.47 1.91 4.32
C TYR A 35 17.21 3.28 4.96
N GLU A 36 17.87 4.32 4.47
CA GLU A 36 17.74 5.67 5.02
C GLU A 36 16.33 6.25 4.92
N VAL A 37 15.55 5.80 3.93
CA VAL A 37 14.16 6.25 3.76
C VAL A 37 13.24 5.46 4.67
N TRP A 38 13.32 4.12 4.72
CA TRP A 38 12.37 3.36 5.54
C TRP A 38 12.71 3.33 7.03
N TYR A 39 13.98 3.43 7.41
CA TYR A 39 14.40 3.33 8.81
C TYR A 39 14.23 4.67 9.56
N ASN A 40 14.48 5.80 8.90
CA ASN A 40 14.49 7.11 9.55
C ASN A 40 13.21 7.93 9.35
N ASN A 41 12.16 7.38 8.74
CA ASN A 41 10.93 8.12 8.49
C ASN A 41 9.69 7.37 8.98
N LYS A 42 8.54 8.06 8.99
CA LYS A 42 7.26 7.49 9.38
C LYS A 42 6.52 6.94 8.17
N SER A 43 5.50 6.12 8.43
CA SER A 43 4.66 5.52 7.39
C SER A 43 4.21 6.50 6.28
N PRO A 44 3.71 7.72 6.57
CA PRO A 44 3.33 8.67 5.52
C PRO A 44 4.48 9.05 4.58
N ASP A 45 5.70 9.13 5.09
CA ASP A 45 6.88 9.44 4.28
C ASP A 45 7.26 8.26 3.38
N HIS A 46 7.07 7.02 3.85
CA HIS A 46 7.26 5.83 3.02
C HIS A 46 6.26 5.82 1.87
N MET A 47 4.99 6.14 2.14
CA MET A 47 3.94 6.24 1.11
C MET A 47 4.30 7.33 0.08
N LYS A 48 4.69 8.52 0.55
CA LYS A 48 5.13 9.62 -0.32
C LYS A 48 6.33 9.23 -1.18
N ALA A 49 7.37 8.66 -0.58
CA ALA A 49 8.56 8.21 -1.30
C ALA A 49 8.22 7.14 -2.34
N SER A 50 7.28 6.25 -2.02
CA SER A 50 6.80 5.22 -2.95
C SER A 50 6.01 5.83 -4.12
N THR A 51 5.12 6.79 -3.87
CA THR A 51 4.43 7.54 -4.93
C THR A 51 5.41 8.26 -5.85
N LEU A 52 6.48 8.84 -5.31
CA LEU A 52 7.53 9.47 -6.12
C LEU A 52 8.25 8.46 -7.02
N LYS A 53 8.39 7.20 -6.63
CA LYS A 53 8.92 6.16 -7.53
C LYS A 53 7.99 5.83 -8.69
N VAL A 54 6.67 5.88 -8.48
CA VAL A 54 5.71 5.76 -9.59
C VAL A 54 5.83 6.96 -10.53
N LYS A 55 6.00 8.16 -9.98
CA LYS A 55 6.25 9.38 -10.77
C LYS A 55 7.51 9.26 -11.62
N GLU A 56 8.64 8.87 -11.03
CA GLU A 56 9.90 8.64 -11.75
C GLU A 56 9.71 7.62 -12.89
N ALA A 57 8.94 6.55 -12.66
CA ALA A 57 8.64 5.56 -13.68
C ALA A 57 7.79 6.12 -14.83
N LEU A 58 6.83 7.00 -14.55
CA LEU A 58 6.06 7.70 -15.59
C LEU A 58 6.93 8.68 -16.39
N GLU A 59 7.77 9.45 -15.69
CA GLU A 59 8.65 10.46 -16.31
C GLU A 59 9.75 9.82 -17.18
N SER A 60 10.28 8.67 -16.76
CA SER A 60 11.23 7.88 -17.54
C SER A 60 10.60 7.06 -18.66
N GLY A 61 9.27 6.96 -18.71
CA GLY A 61 8.52 6.15 -19.67
C GLY A 61 8.54 4.64 -19.38
N ALA A 62 9.06 4.22 -18.23
CA ALA A 62 8.97 2.84 -17.73
C ALA A 62 7.51 2.46 -17.40
N LEU A 63 6.71 3.43 -16.99
CA LEU A 63 5.25 3.36 -16.95
C LEU A 63 4.64 4.35 -17.94
N LYS A 64 3.48 4.00 -18.48
CA LYS A 64 2.70 4.83 -19.39
C LYS A 64 1.27 4.99 -18.87
N GLU A 65 0.57 5.98 -19.38
CA GLU A 65 -0.82 6.25 -19.00
C GLU A 65 -1.75 5.04 -19.25
N ARG A 66 -1.46 4.22 -20.26
CA ARG A 66 -2.16 2.95 -20.49
C ARG A 66 -2.03 1.97 -19.33
N ASP A 67 -0.91 1.98 -18.61
CA ASP A 67 -0.68 1.07 -17.49
C ASP A 67 -1.52 1.53 -16.28
N LEU A 68 -1.66 2.85 -16.07
CA LEU A 68 -2.61 3.41 -15.10
C LEU A 68 -4.06 3.03 -15.44
N ALA A 69 -4.43 3.09 -16.72
CA ALA A 69 -5.75 2.67 -17.19
C ALA A 69 -5.99 1.18 -16.91
N ASN A 70 -4.99 0.32 -17.13
CA ASN A 70 -5.06 -1.10 -16.81
C ASN A 70 -5.22 -1.33 -15.29
N TRP A 71 -4.47 -0.60 -14.46
CA TRP A 71 -4.61 -0.70 -13.01
C TRP A 71 -6.03 -0.40 -12.54
N ILE A 72 -6.63 0.66 -13.07
CA ILE A 72 -8.01 1.05 -12.77
C ILE A 72 -8.98 -0.03 -13.26
N HIS A 73 -8.87 -0.43 -14.53
CA HIS A 73 -9.77 -1.41 -15.13
C HIS A 73 -9.77 -2.75 -14.37
N GLU A 74 -8.58 -3.29 -14.05
CA GLU A 74 -8.43 -4.50 -13.25
C GLU A 74 -9.01 -4.34 -11.84
N SER A 75 -8.83 -3.17 -11.22
CA SER A 75 -9.35 -2.91 -9.86
C SER A 75 -10.87 -2.87 -9.80
N HIS A 76 -11.53 -2.37 -10.86
CA HIS A 76 -12.98 -2.45 -11.03
C HIS A 76 -13.44 -3.87 -11.37
N ALA A 77 -12.72 -4.57 -12.24
CA ALA A 77 -13.06 -5.94 -12.61
C ALA A 77 -13.08 -6.89 -11.41
N LEU A 78 -12.18 -6.71 -10.43
CA LEU A 78 -12.19 -7.47 -9.19
C LEU A 78 -13.46 -7.25 -8.32
N ARG A 79 -14.19 -6.14 -8.54
CA ARG A 79 -15.49 -5.85 -7.91
C ARG A 79 -16.68 -6.24 -8.80
N GLY A 80 -16.44 -6.81 -9.98
CA GLY A 80 -17.48 -7.08 -10.97
C GLY A 80 -18.02 -5.80 -11.63
N GLU A 81 -17.27 -4.70 -11.59
CA GLU A 81 -17.67 -3.41 -12.14
C GLU A 81 -17.01 -3.17 -13.51
N THR A 82 -17.71 -2.45 -14.39
CA THR A 82 -17.17 -1.98 -15.67
C THR A 82 -17.29 -0.46 -15.78
N LEU A 83 -16.24 0.20 -16.25
CA LEU A 83 -16.24 1.63 -16.50
C LEU A 83 -16.56 1.94 -17.96
N SER A 84 -17.33 3.01 -18.19
CA SER A 84 -17.37 3.65 -19.50
C SER A 84 -16.03 4.29 -19.84
N ALA A 85 -15.79 4.58 -21.12
CA ALA A 85 -14.56 5.24 -21.55
C ALA A 85 -14.35 6.61 -20.87
N SER A 86 -15.43 7.38 -20.61
CA SER A 86 -15.32 8.67 -19.95
C SER A 86 -15.03 8.54 -18.45
N GLN A 87 -15.60 7.53 -17.78
CA GLN A 87 -15.28 7.24 -16.38
C GLN A 87 -13.82 6.83 -16.22
N LEU A 88 -13.34 5.92 -17.09
CA LEU A 88 -11.94 5.50 -17.09
C LEU A 88 -10.99 6.68 -17.31
N ALA A 89 -11.28 7.55 -18.28
CA ALA A 89 -10.46 8.73 -18.54
C ALA A 89 -10.39 9.69 -17.33
N ASN A 90 -11.53 9.91 -16.66
CA ASN A 90 -11.58 10.74 -15.45
C ASN A 90 -10.75 10.15 -14.31
N GLU A 91 -10.86 8.84 -14.06
CA GLU A 91 -10.09 8.16 -13.02
C GLU A 91 -8.59 8.14 -13.33
N VAL A 92 -8.22 7.91 -14.59
CA VAL A 92 -6.82 7.99 -15.04
C VAL A 92 -6.25 9.38 -14.76
N ALA A 93 -7.00 10.45 -15.08
CA ALA A 93 -6.58 11.82 -14.81
C ALA A 93 -6.39 12.06 -13.30
N MET A 94 -7.31 11.61 -12.45
CA MET A 94 -7.20 11.75 -10.99
C MET A 94 -6.01 10.98 -10.40
N VAL A 95 -5.80 9.74 -10.84
CA VAL A 95 -4.68 8.90 -10.40
C VAL A 95 -3.35 9.52 -10.82
N LYS A 96 -3.25 9.95 -12.09
CA LYS A 96 -2.03 10.58 -12.63
C LYS A 96 -1.70 11.88 -11.91
N ASP A 97 -2.69 12.72 -11.64
CA ASP A 97 -2.50 13.98 -10.91
C ASP A 97 -1.98 13.74 -9.48
N ALA A 98 -2.57 12.79 -8.75
CA ALA A 98 -2.10 12.43 -7.42
C ALA A 98 -0.66 11.90 -7.41
N ILE A 99 -0.27 11.11 -8.42
CA ILE A 99 1.11 10.61 -8.59
C ILE A 99 2.07 11.78 -8.87
N ILE A 100 1.72 12.68 -9.80
CA ILE A 100 2.57 13.83 -10.16
C ILE A 100 2.81 14.75 -8.95
N ARG A 101 1.79 14.92 -8.10
CA ARG A 101 1.85 15.69 -6.85
C ARG A 101 2.57 14.95 -5.70
N GLY A 102 2.85 13.65 -5.84
CA GLY A 102 3.50 12.86 -4.80
C GLY A 102 2.61 12.62 -3.59
N GLU A 103 1.30 12.52 -3.79
CA GLU A 103 0.33 12.30 -2.71
C GLU A 103 0.57 10.95 -2.00
N THR A 104 0.34 10.92 -0.68
CA THR A 104 0.41 9.66 0.08
C THR A 104 -0.78 8.75 -0.20
N GLN A 105 -1.88 9.32 -0.72
CA GLN A 105 -3.07 8.61 -1.13
C GLN A 105 -3.31 8.81 -2.62
N ILE A 106 -3.35 7.71 -3.36
CA ILE A 106 -3.71 7.68 -4.77
C ILE A 106 -5.19 7.26 -4.86
N PRO A 107 -6.06 7.96 -5.64
CA PRO A 107 -7.47 7.59 -5.79
C PRO A 107 -7.64 6.11 -6.15
N GLY A 108 -8.47 5.38 -5.40
CA GLY A 108 -8.72 3.94 -5.60
C GLY A 108 -7.63 2.99 -5.11
N PHE A 109 -6.45 3.49 -4.74
CA PHE A 109 -5.30 2.69 -4.32
C PHE A 109 -4.79 3.07 -2.94
N THR A 110 -3.96 2.19 -2.35
CA THR A 110 -3.21 2.46 -1.14
C THR A 110 -1.88 1.73 -1.18
N TRP A 111 -0.88 2.30 -0.52
CA TRP A 111 0.38 1.62 -0.28
C TRP A 111 0.24 0.65 0.90
N HIS A 112 0.72 -0.57 0.71
CA HIS A 112 0.79 -1.62 1.71
C HIS A 112 2.25 -1.90 2.07
N HIS A 113 2.56 -1.91 3.37
CA HIS A 113 3.87 -2.31 3.88
C HIS A 113 3.97 -3.83 3.89
N HIS A 114 4.86 -4.38 3.06
CA HIS A 114 5.14 -5.81 3.01
C HIS A 114 5.90 -6.27 4.28
N GLN A 115 5.94 -7.58 4.51
CA GLN A 115 6.65 -8.20 5.64
C GLN A 115 8.17 -7.97 5.57
N GLU A 116 8.69 -7.84 4.36
CA GLU A 116 10.07 -7.45 4.10
C GLU A 116 10.23 -5.93 4.26
N THR A 117 11.12 -5.51 5.14
CA THR A 117 11.38 -4.09 5.44
C THR A 117 11.77 -3.31 4.19
N GLY A 118 11.19 -2.13 4.02
CA GLY A 118 11.44 -1.27 2.87
C GLY A 118 10.61 -1.62 1.63
N ARG A 119 10.00 -2.81 1.55
CA ARG A 119 9.16 -3.21 0.41
C ARG A 119 7.74 -2.67 0.55
N MET A 120 7.34 -1.82 -0.40
CA MET A 120 6.01 -1.22 -0.45
C MET A 120 5.28 -1.68 -1.72
N GLU A 121 4.02 -2.03 -1.55
CA GLU A 121 3.17 -2.54 -2.64
C GLU A 121 1.98 -1.61 -2.85
N LEU A 122 1.77 -1.12 -4.07
CA LEU A 122 0.57 -0.37 -4.42
C LEU A 122 -0.54 -1.36 -4.78
N ILE A 123 -1.64 -1.32 -4.03
CA ILE A 123 -2.77 -2.25 -4.19
C ILE A 123 -4.11 -1.52 -4.22
N PRO A 124 -5.18 -2.12 -4.77
CA PRO A 124 -6.52 -1.53 -4.71
C PRO A 124 -6.97 -1.38 -3.25
N ARG A 125 -7.41 -0.18 -2.88
CA ARG A 125 -7.76 0.15 -1.48
C ARG A 125 -8.86 -0.75 -0.93
N TRP A 126 -9.86 -1.05 -1.75
CA TRP A 126 -10.97 -1.90 -1.33
C TRP A 126 -10.50 -3.33 -0.98
N VAL A 127 -9.50 -3.89 -1.69
CA VAL A 127 -8.91 -5.20 -1.36
C VAL A 127 -8.19 -5.13 -0.02
N HIS A 128 -7.38 -4.10 0.17
CA HIS A 128 -6.67 -3.85 1.43
C HIS A 128 -7.64 -3.79 2.63
N ASP A 129 -8.73 -3.04 2.49
CA ASP A 129 -9.68 -2.78 3.57
C ASP A 129 -10.59 -4.00 3.86
N THR A 130 -10.76 -4.89 2.88
CA THR A 130 -11.56 -6.12 3.04
C THR A 130 -10.84 -7.18 3.86
N VAL A 131 -9.50 -7.23 3.80
CA VAL A 131 -8.72 -8.25 4.48
C VAL A 131 -8.32 -7.77 5.87
N LYS A 132 -8.79 -8.44 6.93
CA LYS A 132 -8.24 -8.22 8.29
C LYS A 132 -6.84 -8.81 8.35
N HIS A 133 -5.82 -7.96 8.42
CA HIS A 133 -4.43 -8.37 8.55
C HIS A 133 -3.65 -7.39 9.42
N SER A 134 -2.52 -7.82 9.95
CA SER A 134 -1.53 -6.87 10.48
C SER A 134 -0.64 -6.41 9.34
N GLY A 135 -0.59 -5.11 9.09
CA GLY A 135 0.32 -4.56 8.08
C GLY A 135 1.78 -4.67 8.51
N GLY A 136 2.69 -4.81 7.54
CA GLY A 136 4.14 -4.85 7.77
C GLY A 136 4.66 -3.62 8.53
N ASN A 137 3.96 -2.48 8.45
CA ASN A 137 4.28 -1.27 9.21
C ASN A 137 4.37 -1.52 10.72
N SER A 138 3.63 -2.50 11.25
CA SER A 138 3.67 -2.84 12.67
C SER A 138 4.96 -3.57 13.09
N ILE A 139 5.70 -4.14 12.14
CA ILE A 139 6.94 -4.89 12.39
C ILE A 139 8.20 -4.22 11.84
N TRP A 140 8.07 -3.17 11.01
CA TRP A 140 9.25 -2.45 10.53
C TRP A 140 9.91 -1.70 11.70
N PRO A 141 11.21 -1.94 11.98
CA PRO A 141 11.92 -1.14 12.95
C PRO A 141 12.04 0.28 12.39
N ILE A 142 11.78 1.27 13.25
CA ILE A 142 12.04 2.67 12.94
C ILE A 142 13.03 3.20 13.95
N ASN A 143 13.87 4.14 13.52
CA ASN A 143 14.84 4.81 14.37
C ASN A 143 14.15 5.30 15.65
N PRO A 144 14.59 4.87 16.86
CA PRO A 144 13.97 5.27 18.11
C PRO A 144 13.86 6.79 18.28
N ALA A 145 14.81 7.56 17.74
CA ALA A 145 14.80 9.02 17.79
C ALA A 145 13.65 9.68 16.98
N ILE A 146 12.97 8.92 16.12
CA ILE A 146 11.83 9.36 15.30
C ILE A 146 10.49 8.97 15.96
N ARG A 147 10.47 7.98 16.87
CA ARG A 147 9.24 7.53 17.55
C ARG A 147 8.62 8.59 18.46
N GLU A 148 9.43 9.47 19.03
CA GLU A 148 9.04 10.44 20.06
C GLU A 148 8.81 11.87 19.53
N ARG A 149 8.99 12.09 18.22
CA ARG A 149 8.71 13.37 17.53
C ARG A 149 7.33 13.36 16.93
#